data_AF-A0A9W6KWC8-F1
#
_entry.id   AF-A0A9W6KWC8-F1
#
_cell.length_a   1.000
_cell.length_b   1.000
_cell.length_c   1.000
_cell.angle_alpha   90.00
_cell.angle_beta   90.00
_cell.angle_gamma   90.00
#
_symmetry.space_group_name_H-M   'P 1'
#
loop_
_entity.id
_entity.type
_entity.pdbx_description
1 polymer ?
#
loop_
_entity_poly.entity_id
_entity_poly.type
_entity_poly.pdbx_seq_one_letter_code
_entity_poly.pdbx_strand_id
1 'polypeptide(L)'
;MSTLLDTRQDRLASVLACPRCRGSLSFDLVCVVCGPVGTRHGATLDFGGFGESELKADALNRVKELVKTRFHRLYPAAIKVLSPVQDRPGLVMPFLRSFDLDRDLVADFGCGTHRRDERVICMDGGSYGNVDIVTDLRRLPLADGSLAGGVSIAVLEHVPDPAAHIAEMHRVLRPGGRMLVFVPFMQPFHASPYDFQRYTEVGLREQFGAFDVLSVKVGAGPTSGMLWVLQEWLAMLLSFGSRRLYRAILPLTWVLSPLKVLDLLLIHHPMAAQAASGFVIEVQKRP
;
A
#
# COMPACT_ATOMS: atom_id res chain seq x y z
N MET A 1 3.67 6.92 -24.58
CA MET A 1 4.00 7.21 -23.17
C MET A 1 3.68 8.65 -22.78
N SER A 2 3.97 9.69 -23.59
CA SER A 2 3.60 11.07 -23.20
C SER A 2 2.09 11.31 -23.16
N THR A 3 1.31 10.81 -24.13
CA THR A 3 -0.15 11.00 -24.19
C THR A 3 -0.92 10.42 -22.99
N LEU A 4 -0.45 9.30 -22.42
CA LEU A 4 -1.06 8.70 -21.22
C LEU A 4 -0.66 9.44 -19.93
N LEU A 5 0.55 10.00 -19.90
CA LEU A 5 1.01 10.83 -18.79
C LEU A 5 0.25 12.15 -18.75
N ASP A 6 0.09 12.79 -19.92
CA ASP A 6 -0.62 14.06 -20.07
C ASP A 6 -2.10 13.90 -19.67
N THR A 7 -2.76 12.85 -20.16
CA THR A 7 -4.15 12.55 -19.77
C THR A 7 -4.30 12.25 -18.27
N ARG A 8 -3.33 11.60 -17.61
CA ARG A 8 -3.39 11.38 -16.16
C ARG A 8 -3.22 12.69 -15.38
N GLN A 9 -2.32 13.58 -15.82
CA GLN A 9 -2.12 14.88 -15.20
C GLN A 9 -3.33 15.81 -15.34
N ASP A 10 -3.96 15.84 -16.52
CA ASP A 10 -5.17 16.63 -16.75
C ASP A 10 -6.32 16.16 -15.85
N ARG A 11 -6.49 14.84 -15.74
CA ARG A 11 -7.49 14.24 -14.85
C ARG A 11 -7.19 14.56 -13.39
N LEU A 12 -5.92 14.54 -12.98
CA LEU A 12 -5.50 14.90 -11.62
C LEU A 12 -5.81 16.37 -11.31
N ALA A 13 -5.47 17.28 -12.24
CA ALA A 13 -5.71 18.72 -12.09
C ALA A 13 -7.18 19.04 -11.79
N SER A 14 -8.11 18.29 -12.38
CA SER A 14 -9.55 18.48 -12.21
C SER A 14 -10.08 18.14 -10.82
N VAL A 15 -9.32 17.41 -10.00
CA VAL A 15 -9.74 16.92 -8.68
C VAL A 15 -8.83 17.37 -7.54
N LEU A 16 -7.85 18.23 -7.81
CA LEU A 16 -6.98 18.75 -6.77
C LEU A 16 -7.74 19.65 -5.80
N ALA A 17 -7.49 19.45 -4.51
CA ALA A 17 -7.98 20.32 -3.45
C ALA A 17 -6.87 20.57 -2.43
N CYS A 18 -6.90 21.74 -1.80
CA CYS A 18 -5.91 22.10 -0.78
C CYS A 18 -5.97 21.10 0.39
N PRO A 19 -4.87 20.43 0.77
CA PRO A 19 -4.89 19.46 1.87
C PRO A 19 -5.11 20.10 3.25
N ARG A 20 -5.00 21.44 3.36
CA ARG A 20 -5.20 22.19 4.60
C ARG A 20 -6.64 22.66 4.80
N CYS A 21 -7.24 23.29 3.78
CA CYS A 21 -8.57 23.91 3.89
C CYS A 21 -9.62 23.32 2.95
N ARG A 22 -9.24 22.36 2.09
CA ARG A 22 -10.08 21.72 1.07
C ARG A 22 -10.63 22.64 -0.02
N GLY A 23 -10.23 23.92 -0.02
CA GLY A 23 -10.56 24.87 -1.07
C GLY A 23 -9.84 24.58 -2.39
N SER A 24 -10.25 25.31 -3.43
CA SER A 24 -9.69 25.22 -4.77
C SER A 24 -8.18 25.40 -4.77
N LEU A 25 -7.51 24.55 -5.55
CA LEU A 25 -6.07 24.52 -5.69
C LEU A 25 -5.71 24.67 -7.16
N SER A 26 -4.84 25.62 -7.49
CA SER A 26 -4.30 25.72 -8.85
C SER A 26 -3.36 24.55 -9.15
N PHE A 27 -3.10 24.29 -10.43
CA PHE A 27 -2.15 23.25 -10.83
C PHE A 27 -0.69 23.59 -10.46
N ASP A 28 -0.41 24.85 -10.13
CA ASP A 28 0.85 25.32 -9.55
C ASP A 28 0.91 25.13 -8.02
N LEU A 29 -0.04 24.39 -7.44
CA LEU A 29 -0.10 24.04 -6.02
C LEU A 29 -0.25 25.26 -5.09
N VAL A 30 -0.95 26.29 -5.57
CA VAL A 30 -1.28 27.49 -4.81
C VAL A 30 -2.77 27.49 -4.48
N CYS A 31 -3.07 27.52 -3.18
CA CYS A 31 -4.43 27.66 -2.67
C CYS A 31 -4.76 29.14 -2.47
N VAL A 32 -5.97 29.56 -2.86
CA VAL A 32 -6.45 30.94 -2.68
C VAL A 32 -6.44 31.38 -1.22
N VAL A 33 -6.67 30.44 -0.29
CA VAL A 33 -6.76 30.72 1.15
C VAL A 33 -5.43 30.48 1.87
N CYS A 34 -4.74 29.38 1.54
CA CYS A 34 -3.55 28.94 2.29
C CYS A 34 -2.23 29.37 1.65
N GLY A 35 -2.26 29.98 0.45
CA GLY A 35 -1.06 30.26 -0.34
C GLY A 35 -0.43 28.97 -0.89
N PRO A 36 0.90 28.95 -1.12
CA PRO A 36 1.61 27.75 -1.56
C PRO A 36 1.49 26.60 -0.56
N VAL A 37 1.10 25.42 -1.04
CA VAL A 37 0.90 24.22 -0.21
C VAL A 37 1.74 23.03 -0.64
N GLY A 38 2.55 23.17 -1.68
CA GLY A 38 3.40 22.11 -2.21
C GLY A 38 4.39 22.61 -3.27
N THR A 39 5.16 21.69 -3.84
CA THR A 39 6.09 21.92 -4.95
C THR A 39 5.86 20.90 -6.06
N ARG A 40 6.18 21.26 -7.29
CA ARG A 40 6.08 20.36 -8.45
C ARG A 40 7.47 19.97 -8.93
N HIS A 41 7.69 18.67 -9.07
CA HIS A 41 8.94 18.10 -9.58
C HIS A 41 8.66 17.31 -10.86
N GLY A 42 8.71 18.01 -12.00
CA GLY A 42 8.31 17.45 -13.30
C GLY A 42 6.85 17.02 -13.29
N ALA A 43 6.62 15.70 -13.31
CA ALA A 43 5.28 15.12 -13.31
C ALA A 43 4.68 14.89 -11.92
N THR A 44 5.50 14.95 -10.87
CA THR A 44 5.09 14.64 -9.50
C THR A 44 4.68 15.91 -8.75
N LEU A 45 3.55 15.86 -8.05
CA LEU A 45 3.06 16.91 -7.16
C LEU A 45 3.42 16.54 -5.72
N ASP A 46 4.20 17.38 -5.04
CA ASP A 46 4.68 17.12 -3.68
C ASP A 46 4.00 18.07 -2.69
N PHE A 47 3.23 17.51 -1.77
CA PHE A 47 2.49 18.20 -0.70
C PHE A 47 3.11 17.98 0.68
N GLY A 48 4.31 17.40 0.74
CA GLY A 48 4.92 16.91 1.96
C GLY A 48 4.41 15.51 2.32
N GLY A 49 5.35 14.58 2.44
CA GLY A 49 5.16 13.23 2.94
C GLY A 49 6.26 12.89 3.95
N PHE A 50 6.90 11.74 3.79
CA PHE A 50 8.10 11.39 4.53
C PHE A 50 9.29 12.25 4.07
N GLY A 51 10.10 12.70 5.02
CA GLY A 51 11.36 13.39 4.69
C GLY A 51 12.36 12.47 4.00
N GLU A 52 13.28 13.02 3.20
CA GLU A 52 14.37 12.24 2.58
C GLU A 52 15.16 11.41 3.61
N SER A 53 15.33 11.92 4.83
CA SER A 53 16.00 11.22 5.93
C SER A 53 15.23 10.00 6.43
N GLU A 54 13.90 10.06 6.47
CA GLU A 54 13.03 8.95 6.88
C GLU A 54 13.00 7.86 5.81
N LEU A 55 13.05 8.23 4.52
CA LEU A 55 13.19 7.30 3.40
C LEU A 55 14.60 6.69 3.33
N LYS A 56 15.65 7.46 3.65
CA LYS A 56 17.07 7.05 3.64
C LYS A 56 17.52 6.28 4.88
N ALA A 57 16.75 6.32 5.99
CA ALA A 57 17.03 5.61 7.23
C ALA A 57 17.01 4.08 7.06
N ASP A 58 16.42 3.59 5.96
CA ASP A 58 16.49 2.18 5.61
C ASP A 58 17.67 1.91 4.65
N ALA A 59 18.83 1.57 5.20
CA ALA A 59 20.02 1.16 4.44
C ALA A 59 19.73 -0.04 3.50
N LEU A 60 18.65 -0.79 3.74
CA LEU A 60 18.18 -1.87 2.91
C LEU A 60 17.53 -1.38 1.61
N ASN A 61 16.90 -0.20 1.61
CA ASN A 61 16.22 0.36 0.44
C ASN A 61 17.19 0.81 -0.65
N ARG A 62 18.39 1.31 -0.31
CA ARG A 62 19.42 1.60 -1.34
C ARG A 62 19.90 0.33 -2.06
N VAL A 63 20.04 -0.78 -1.34
CA VAL A 63 20.41 -2.07 -1.92
C VAL A 63 19.25 -2.65 -2.72
N LYS A 64 18.02 -2.59 -2.19
CA LYS A 64 16.81 -3.01 -2.92
C LYS A 64 16.62 -2.21 -4.20
N GLU A 65 16.79 -0.89 -4.16
CA GLU A 65 16.73 -0.02 -5.34
C GLU A 65 17.81 -0.41 -6.35
N LEU A 66 19.08 -0.49 -5.94
CA LEU A 66 20.19 -0.86 -6.83
C LEU A 66 20.01 -2.24 -7.48
N VAL A 67 19.51 -3.23 -6.71
CA VAL A 67 19.21 -4.58 -7.20
C VAL A 67 17.98 -4.58 -8.12
N LYS A 68 16.94 -3.81 -7.79
CA LYS A 68 15.76 -3.60 -8.66
C LYS A 68 16.16 -2.98 -9.99
N THR A 69 16.99 -1.94 -9.99
CA THR A 69 17.42 -1.27 -11.23
C THR A 69 18.28 -2.21 -12.08
N ARG A 70 19.18 -2.97 -11.45
CA ARG A 70 20.14 -3.84 -12.16
C ARG A 70 19.55 -5.18 -12.61
N PHE A 71 18.57 -5.73 -11.90
CA PHE A 71 17.96 -7.04 -12.17
C PHE A 71 16.43 -6.97 -12.36
N HIS A 72 15.91 -5.86 -12.90
CA HIS A 72 14.47 -5.59 -13.05
C HIS A 72 13.63 -6.75 -13.63
N ARG A 73 14.20 -7.60 -14.51
CA ARG A 73 13.52 -8.77 -15.10
C ARG A 73 13.42 -9.98 -14.15
N LEU A 74 14.44 -10.22 -13.33
CA LEU A 74 14.55 -11.41 -12.48
C LEU A 74 14.10 -11.15 -11.04
N TYR A 75 14.20 -9.90 -10.58
CA TYR A 75 13.88 -9.51 -9.22
C TYR A 75 12.43 -9.83 -8.80
N PRO A 76 11.39 -9.57 -9.61
CA PRO A 76 10.02 -9.94 -9.25
C PRO A 76 9.83 -11.46 -9.11
N ALA A 77 10.45 -12.24 -10.00
CA ALA A 77 10.40 -13.70 -9.96
C ALA A 77 11.17 -14.25 -8.73
N ALA A 78 12.33 -13.67 -8.43
CA ALA A 78 13.13 -14.04 -7.26
C ALA A 78 12.41 -13.72 -5.96
N ILE A 79 11.78 -12.53 -5.82
CA ILE A 79 10.94 -12.21 -4.66
C ILE A 79 9.77 -13.18 -4.55
N LYS A 80 9.13 -13.53 -5.66
CA LYS A 80 8.00 -14.47 -5.65
C LYS A 80 8.41 -15.86 -5.15
N VAL A 81 9.67 -16.26 -5.33
CA VAL A 81 10.20 -17.53 -4.78
C VAL A 81 10.66 -17.37 -3.33
N LEU A 82 11.41 -16.30 -3.04
CA LEU A 82 12.12 -16.11 -1.77
C LEU A 82 11.26 -15.52 -0.65
N SER A 83 10.26 -14.70 -0.99
CA SER A 83 9.34 -14.11 0.00
C SER A 83 8.65 -15.20 0.82
N PRO A 84 8.51 -15.05 2.15
CA PRO A 84 7.74 -16.01 2.96
C PRO A 84 6.23 -15.91 2.72
N VAL A 85 5.78 -14.82 2.10
CA VAL A 85 4.36 -14.58 1.82
C VAL A 85 4.02 -15.06 0.42
N GLN A 86 3.00 -15.91 0.33
CA GLN A 86 2.35 -16.27 -0.91
C GLN A 86 1.43 -15.11 -1.30
N ASP A 87 1.86 -14.34 -2.30
CA ASP A 87 0.98 -13.37 -2.94
C ASP A 87 -0.27 -14.09 -3.44
N ARG A 88 -1.44 -13.48 -3.26
CA ARG A 88 -2.72 -13.98 -3.75
C ARG A 88 -3.02 -13.28 -5.07
N PRO A 89 -2.52 -13.80 -6.22
CA PRO A 89 -2.80 -13.21 -7.51
C PRO A 89 -4.32 -13.15 -7.71
N GLY A 90 -4.82 -11.99 -8.13
CA GLY A 90 -6.24 -11.85 -8.50
C GLY A 90 -7.15 -11.18 -7.48
N LEU A 91 -6.63 -10.43 -6.50
CA LEU A 91 -7.49 -9.51 -5.71
C LEU A 91 -7.47 -8.09 -6.29
N VAL A 92 -6.29 -7.49 -6.39
CA VAL A 92 -6.15 -6.08 -6.78
C VAL A 92 -6.52 -5.84 -8.25
N MET A 93 -5.98 -6.62 -9.19
CA MET A 93 -6.22 -6.40 -10.62
C MET A 93 -7.69 -6.62 -11.02
N PRO A 94 -8.38 -7.68 -10.57
CA PRO A 94 -9.82 -7.83 -10.85
C PRO A 94 -10.66 -6.70 -10.26
N PHE A 95 -10.30 -6.21 -9.07
CA PHE A 95 -10.95 -5.03 -8.48
C PHE A 95 -10.74 -3.78 -9.37
N LEU A 96 -9.51 -3.47 -9.76
CA LEU A 96 -9.22 -2.34 -10.65
C LEU A 96 -9.93 -2.47 -12.01
N ARG A 97 -10.00 -3.68 -12.57
CA ARG A 97 -10.71 -3.97 -13.83
C ARG A 97 -12.23 -3.88 -13.74
N SER A 98 -12.79 -3.75 -12.54
CA SER A 98 -14.22 -3.52 -12.35
C SER A 98 -14.64 -2.06 -12.55
N PHE A 99 -13.68 -1.16 -12.78
CA PHE A 99 -13.89 0.23 -13.13
C PHE A 99 -13.57 0.48 -14.61
N ASP A 100 -14.22 1.47 -15.21
CA ASP A 100 -13.80 2.00 -16.51
C ASP A 100 -12.65 2.98 -16.28
N LEU A 101 -11.41 2.49 -16.20
CA LEU A 101 -10.24 3.31 -15.83
C LEU A 101 -9.93 4.46 -16.81
N ASP A 102 -10.52 4.45 -18.01
CA ASP A 102 -10.40 5.55 -18.96
C ASP A 102 -11.34 6.72 -18.59
N ARG A 103 -12.40 6.45 -17.81
CA ARG A 103 -13.37 7.44 -17.33
C ARG A 103 -13.30 7.68 -15.82
N ASP A 104 -13.37 6.61 -15.05
CA ASP A 104 -13.36 6.60 -13.59
C ASP A 104 -11.98 6.93 -13.03
N LEU A 105 -11.94 7.86 -12.07
CA LEU A 105 -10.74 8.19 -11.32
C LEU A 105 -10.56 7.19 -10.19
N VAL A 106 -9.43 6.48 -10.21
CA VAL A 106 -9.06 5.46 -9.21
C VAL A 106 -7.66 5.76 -8.71
N ALA A 107 -7.45 5.63 -7.40
CA ALA A 107 -6.15 5.89 -6.76
C ALA A 107 -5.56 4.66 -6.06
N ASP A 108 -4.24 4.62 -5.97
CA ASP A 108 -3.45 3.67 -5.21
C ASP A 108 -2.76 4.43 -4.08
N PHE A 109 -3.29 4.27 -2.86
CA PHE A 109 -2.82 4.95 -1.66
C PHE A 109 -1.69 4.15 -1.03
N GLY A 110 -0.45 4.64 -1.14
CA GLY A 110 0.75 3.92 -0.72
C GLY A 110 1.25 2.94 -1.79
N CYS A 111 1.35 3.42 -3.04
CA CYS A 111 1.77 2.60 -4.18
C CYS A 111 3.25 2.14 -4.10
N GLY A 112 4.06 2.79 -3.27
CA GLY A 112 5.50 2.59 -3.16
C GLY A 112 6.18 2.66 -4.52
N THR A 113 7.08 1.70 -4.76
CA THR A 113 7.83 1.60 -6.03
C THR A 113 7.08 0.86 -7.14
N HIS A 114 5.78 0.58 -6.97
CA HIS A 114 5.01 -0.27 -7.87
C HIS A 114 3.83 0.48 -8.48
N ARG A 115 3.83 0.61 -9.82
CA ARG A 115 2.67 1.06 -10.59
C ARG A 115 1.88 -0.15 -11.09
N ARG A 116 0.61 -0.24 -10.68
CA ARG A 116 -0.28 -1.37 -11.03
C ARG A 116 -0.93 -1.19 -12.41
N ASP A 117 -1.37 0.02 -12.73
CA ASP A 117 -1.89 0.41 -14.04
C ASP A 117 -1.47 1.85 -14.34
N GLU A 118 -1.25 2.18 -15.61
CA GLU A 118 -0.86 3.54 -16.03
C GLU A 118 -1.97 4.57 -15.82
N ARG A 119 -3.23 4.16 -15.68
CA ARG A 119 -4.37 5.06 -15.52
C ARG A 119 -4.76 5.31 -14.07
N VAL A 120 -4.20 4.53 -13.14
CA VAL A 120 -4.43 4.69 -11.70
C VAL A 120 -3.51 5.77 -11.16
N ILE A 121 -4.05 6.69 -10.36
CA ILE A 121 -3.29 7.74 -9.69
C ILE A 121 -2.46 7.09 -8.58
N CYS A 122 -1.15 7.22 -8.63
CA CYS A 122 -0.23 6.68 -7.63
C CYS A 122 0.08 7.75 -6.57
N MET A 123 -0.26 7.47 -5.32
CA MET A 123 0.01 8.36 -4.19
C MET A 123 0.91 7.64 -3.19
N ASP A 124 1.85 8.36 -2.56
CA ASP A 124 2.69 7.80 -1.51
C ASP A 124 3.23 8.90 -0.58
N GLY A 125 3.66 8.54 0.62
CA GLY A 125 4.43 9.45 1.47
C GLY A 125 5.87 9.60 0.97
N GLY A 126 6.40 8.62 0.24
CA GLY A 126 7.73 8.63 -0.35
C GLY A 126 7.77 9.12 -1.79
N SER A 127 8.84 9.84 -2.14
CA SER A 127 9.09 10.27 -3.52
C SER A 127 9.78 9.15 -4.31
N TYR A 128 9.00 8.42 -5.11
CA TYR A 128 9.49 7.38 -6.03
C TYR A 128 9.16 7.75 -7.48
N GLY A 129 9.92 7.20 -8.44
CA GLY A 129 9.78 7.57 -9.86
C GLY A 129 8.42 7.27 -10.50
N ASN A 130 7.59 6.45 -9.87
CA ASN A 130 6.23 6.14 -10.33
C ASN A 130 5.12 6.93 -9.63
N VAL A 131 5.44 7.75 -8.61
CA VAL A 131 4.45 8.44 -7.77
C VAL A 131 3.99 9.73 -8.46
N ASP A 132 2.67 9.90 -8.58
CA ASP A 132 2.06 11.12 -9.12
C ASP A 132 1.88 12.19 -8.02
N ILE A 133 1.50 11.77 -6.80
CA ILE A 133 1.34 12.67 -5.64
C ILE A 133 2.15 12.15 -4.45
N VAL A 134 3.09 12.96 -3.98
CA VAL A 134 3.74 12.76 -2.67
C VAL A 134 2.94 13.50 -1.60
N THR A 135 2.41 12.78 -0.61
CA THR A 135 1.56 13.38 0.42
C THR A 135 1.46 12.53 1.70
N ASP A 136 1.20 13.19 2.83
CA ASP A 136 0.65 12.54 4.02
C ASP A 136 -0.73 11.96 3.71
N LEU A 137 -0.84 10.63 3.72
CA LEU A 137 -2.07 9.91 3.39
C LEU A 137 -3.25 10.21 4.36
N ARG A 138 -2.98 10.85 5.50
CA ARG A 138 -4.00 11.36 6.44
C ARG A 138 -4.58 12.71 6.01
N ARG A 139 -4.05 13.35 4.96
CA ARG A 139 -4.47 14.66 4.43
C ARG A 139 -4.29 14.73 2.92
N LEU A 140 -5.13 14.00 2.18
CA LEU A 140 -5.06 13.88 0.74
C LEU A 140 -5.38 15.22 0.04
N PRO A 141 -4.58 15.65 -0.96
CA PRO A 141 -4.80 16.86 -1.73
C PRO A 141 -5.83 16.63 -2.87
N LEU A 142 -6.90 15.89 -2.57
CA LEU A 142 -7.97 15.53 -3.50
C LEU A 142 -9.31 16.06 -2.99
N ALA A 143 -10.18 16.49 -3.89
CA ALA A 143 -11.52 16.96 -3.59
C ALA A 143 -12.43 15.85 -3.03
N ASP A 144 -13.43 16.25 -2.24
CA ASP A 144 -14.46 15.35 -1.72
C ASP A 144 -15.21 14.70 -2.88
N GLY A 145 -15.53 13.41 -2.76
CA GLY A 145 -16.38 12.75 -3.75
C GLY A 145 -15.79 12.62 -5.16
N SER A 146 -14.48 12.78 -5.33
CA SER A 146 -13.81 12.85 -6.62
C SER A 146 -13.41 11.50 -7.22
N LEU A 147 -13.26 10.46 -6.38
CA LEU A 147 -12.78 9.15 -6.79
C LEU A 147 -13.92 8.14 -6.92
N ALA A 148 -13.91 7.37 -8.00
CA ALA A 148 -14.79 6.20 -8.17
C ALA A 148 -14.34 5.02 -7.30
N GLY A 149 -13.04 4.90 -7.04
CA GLY A 149 -12.51 3.85 -6.19
C GLY A 149 -11.05 4.04 -5.82
N GLY A 150 -10.52 3.07 -5.09
CA GLY A 150 -9.10 3.03 -4.80
C GLY A 150 -8.63 1.75 -4.13
N VAL A 151 -7.31 1.62 -4.01
CA VAL A 151 -6.65 0.50 -3.35
C VAL A 151 -5.64 1.00 -2.33
N SER A 152 -5.46 0.26 -1.23
CA SER A 152 -4.42 0.53 -0.24
C SER A 152 -3.88 -0.79 0.27
N ILE A 153 -2.64 -1.14 -0.09
CA ILE A 153 -2.12 -2.50 0.06
C ILE A 153 -0.87 -2.48 0.93
N ALA A 154 -0.98 -3.00 2.15
CA ALA A 154 0.10 -3.02 3.14
C ALA A 154 0.61 -1.60 3.48
N VAL A 155 -0.32 -0.75 3.95
CA VAL A 155 -0.09 0.68 4.18
C VAL A 155 -0.60 1.11 5.55
N LEU A 156 -1.80 0.68 5.94
CA LEU A 156 -2.42 1.11 7.20
C LEU A 156 -1.59 0.73 8.44
N GLU A 157 -0.80 -0.33 8.39
CA GLU A 157 0.17 -0.71 9.42
C GLU A 157 1.32 0.29 9.56
N HIS A 158 1.64 1.04 8.49
CA HIS A 158 2.72 2.02 8.45
C HIS A 158 2.23 3.45 8.73
N VAL A 159 0.92 3.65 8.93
CA VAL A 159 0.34 4.96 9.27
C VAL A 159 0.12 5.07 10.79
N PRO A 160 0.67 6.10 11.47
CA PRO A 160 0.50 6.26 12.92
C PRO A 160 -0.95 6.46 13.36
N ASP A 161 -1.74 7.13 12.52
CA ASP A 161 -3.18 7.35 12.71
C ASP A 161 -3.93 6.76 11.50
N PRO A 162 -4.22 5.45 11.52
CA PRO A 162 -4.91 4.78 10.41
C PRO A 162 -6.34 5.30 10.25
N ALA A 163 -6.99 5.75 11.33
CA ALA A 163 -8.36 6.22 11.31
C ALA A 163 -8.47 7.51 10.49
N ALA A 164 -7.51 8.43 10.62
CA ALA A 164 -7.43 9.61 9.77
C ALA A 164 -7.21 9.26 8.28
N HIS A 165 -6.38 8.25 7.98
CA HIS A 165 -6.22 7.79 6.59
C HIS A 165 -7.52 7.17 6.04
N ILE A 166 -8.20 6.33 6.83
CA ILE A 166 -9.50 5.73 6.46
C ILE A 166 -10.57 6.81 6.25
N ALA A 167 -10.59 7.85 7.09
CA ALA A 167 -11.49 9.00 6.93
C ALA A 167 -11.22 9.77 5.62
N GLU A 168 -9.95 9.96 5.26
CA GLU A 168 -9.60 10.57 3.97
C GLU A 168 -10.00 9.70 2.78
N MET A 169 -9.75 8.38 2.84
CA MET A 169 -10.22 7.43 1.82
C MET A 169 -11.75 7.54 1.66
N HIS A 170 -12.49 7.60 2.76
CA HIS A 170 -13.94 7.79 2.73
C HIS A 170 -14.33 9.15 2.12
N ARG A 171 -13.65 10.24 2.49
CA ARG A 171 -13.95 11.59 2.02
C ARG A 171 -13.81 11.71 0.49
N VAL A 172 -12.69 11.23 -0.05
CA VAL A 172 -12.37 11.38 -1.47
C VAL A 172 -13.21 10.49 -2.38
N LEU A 173 -13.77 9.39 -1.88
CA LEU A 173 -14.68 8.57 -2.67
C LEU A 173 -16.01 9.27 -2.93
N ARG A 174 -16.53 9.15 -4.15
CA ARG A 174 -17.93 9.47 -4.48
C ARG A 174 -18.89 8.53 -3.76
N PRO A 175 -20.16 8.93 -3.52
CA PRO A 175 -21.18 7.99 -3.05
C PRO A 175 -21.25 6.74 -3.97
N GLY A 176 -21.27 5.56 -3.37
CA GLY A 176 -21.17 4.27 -4.10
C GLY A 176 -19.76 3.88 -4.56
N GLY A 177 -18.74 4.73 -4.36
CA GLY A 177 -17.35 4.41 -4.65
C GLY A 177 -16.79 3.30 -3.75
N ARG A 178 -15.80 2.53 -4.23
CA ARG A 178 -15.30 1.34 -3.52
C ARG A 178 -13.81 1.40 -3.19
N MET A 179 -13.43 0.79 -2.08
CA MET A 179 -12.03 0.58 -1.69
C MET A 179 -11.71 -0.90 -1.53
N LEU A 180 -10.51 -1.28 -1.98
CA LEU A 180 -9.91 -2.56 -1.63
C LEU A 180 -8.67 -2.33 -0.77
N VAL A 181 -8.66 -2.87 0.44
CA VAL A 181 -7.58 -2.66 1.40
C VAL A 181 -7.00 -3.99 1.85
N PHE A 182 -5.67 -4.11 1.84
CA PHE A 182 -4.95 -5.25 2.43
C PHE A 182 -4.19 -4.78 3.67
N VAL A 183 -4.28 -5.56 4.75
CA VAL A 183 -3.56 -5.32 6.00
C VAL A 183 -2.95 -6.59 6.59
N PRO A 184 -1.82 -6.48 7.30
CA PRO A 184 -1.15 -7.61 7.94
C PRO A 184 -1.86 -8.02 9.24
N PHE A 185 -1.87 -9.34 9.50
CA PHE A 185 -2.33 -9.93 10.74
C PHE A 185 -1.18 -10.61 11.49
N MET A 186 -0.86 -11.86 11.17
CA MET A 186 0.27 -12.58 11.80
C MET A 186 1.57 -12.43 10.99
N GLN A 187 2.01 -11.20 10.80
CA GLN A 187 3.31 -10.89 10.21
C GLN A 187 4.25 -10.32 11.28
N PRO A 188 5.52 -10.77 11.33
CA PRO A 188 6.56 -10.15 12.15
C PRO A 188 6.70 -8.66 11.87
N PHE A 189 7.37 -7.94 12.77
CA PHE A 189 7.68 -6.53 12.59
C PHE A 189 8.47 -6.29 11.29
N HIS A 190 8.00 -5.37 10.44
CA HIS A 190 8.63 -5.00 9.18
C HIS A 190 8.38 -3.52 8.88
N ALA A 191 9.41 -2.69 8.99
CA ALA A 191 9.25 -1.24 8.89
C ALA A 191 9.33 -0.71 7.45
N SER A 192 8.50 0.29 7.09
CA SER A 192 8.70 1.12 5.90
C SER A 192 7.99 2.49 5.97
N PRO A 193 8.56 3.53 6.62
CA PRO A 193 9.73 3.55 7.51
C PRO A 193 9.41 3.08 8.95
N TYR A 194 8.13 2.97 9.29
CA TYR A 194 7.65 2.54 10.61
C TYR A 194 6.66 1.40 10.47
N ASP A 195 6.29 0.75 11.57
CA ASP A 195 5.32 -0.34 11.60
C ASP A 195 4.60 -0.34 12.95
N PHE A 196 3.35 0.09 12.94
CA PHE A 196 2.61 0.52 14.13
C PHE A 196 1.64 -0.53 14.65
N GLN A 197 1.01 -1.34 13.79
CA GLN A 197 -0.12 -2.18 14.22
C GLN A 197 -0.41 -3.38 13.31
N ARG A 198 -1.21 -4.30 13.85
CA ARG A 198 -1.75 -5.49 13.19
C ARG A 198 -3.26 -5.51 13.32
N TYR A 199 -3.91 -6.17 12.37
CA TYR A 199 -5.36 -6.16 12.24
C TYR A 199 -5.93 -7.56 12.38
N THR A 200 -6.86 -7.74 13.33
CA THR A 200 -7.77 -8.90 13.32
C THR A 200 -8.91 -8.61 12.34
N GLU A 201 -9.58 -9.65 11.84
CA GLU A 201 -10.73 -9.46 10.94
C GLU A 201 -11.82 -8.58 11.58
N VAL A 202 -12.18 -8.86 12.84
CA VAL A 202 -13.23 -8.10 13.54
C VAL A 202 -12.80 -6.65 13.75
N GLY A 203 -11.56 -6.42 14.20
CA GLY A 203 -11.03 -5.07 14.37
C GLY A 203 -10.99 -4.28 13.05
N LEU A 204 -10.66 -4.95 11.94
CA LEU A 204 -10.68 -4.33 10.61
C LEU A 204 -12.09 -3.90 10.20
N ARG A 205 -13.12 -4.73 10.46
CA ARG A 205 -14.51 -4.37 10.17
C ARG A 205 -14.95 -3.14 10.96
N GLU A 206 -14.63 -3.10 12.26
CA GLU A 206 -14.95 -1.96 13.12
C GLU A 206 -14.31 -0.66 12.63
N GLN A 207 -13.02 -0.71 12.26
CA GLN A 207 -12.32 0.48 11.73
C GLN A 207 -12.94 1.02 10.44
N PHE A 208 -13.53 0.15 9.62
CA PHE A 208 -14.21 0.52 8.37
C PHE A 208 -15.73 0.75 8.55
N GLY A 209 -16.24 0.91 9.78
CA GLY A 209 -17.69 1.02 10.05
C GLY A 209 -18.42 2.23 9.42
N ALA A 210 -17.68 3.24 8.95
CA ALA A 210 -18.23 4.34 8.15
C ALA A 210 -18.65 3.91 6.74
N PHE A 211 -18.13 2.78 6.26
CA PHE A 211 -18.47 2.17 4.97
C PHE A 211 -19.46 1.02 5.12
N ASP A 212 -20.00 0.57 4.00
CA ASP A 212 -20.63 -0.75 3.89
C ASP A 212 -19.55 -1.78 3.56
N VAL A 213 -19.38 -2.77 4.43
CA VAL A 213 -18.39 -3.84 4.23
C VAL A 213 -18.96 -4.87 3.27
N LEU A 214 -18.43 -4.91 2.04
CA LEU A 214 -18.87 -5.85 1.01
C LEU A 214 -18.28 -7.25 1.23
N SER A 215 -17.01 -7.33 1.59
CA SER A 215 -16.38 -8.60 1.95
C SER A 215 -15.12 -8.42 2.80
N VAL A 216 -14.82 -9.42 3.63
CA VAL A 216 -13.48 -9.62 4.20
C VAL A 216 -13.04 -11.03 3.85
N LYS A 217 -11.79 -11.17 3.39
CA LYS A 217 -11.21 -12.44 2.95
C LYS A 217 -9.81 -12.58 3.51
N VAL A 218 -9.34 -13.82 3.63
CA VAL A 218 -7.92 -14.10 3.86
C VAL A 218 -7.12 -13.61 2.65
N GLY A 219 -6.33 -12.56 2.84
CA GLY A 219 -5.51 -11.94 1.80
C GLY A 219 -4.20 -12.69 1.58
N ALA A 220 -3.60 -13.14 2.68
CA ALA A 220 -2.39 -13.96 2.69
C ALA A 220 -2.61 -15.11 3.68
N GLY A 221 -2.29 -16.33 3.24
CA GLY A 221 -2.75 -17.55 3.89
C GLY A 221 -2.02 -17.90 5.19
N PRO A 222 -2.49 -18.94 5.88
CA PRO A 222 -1.98 -19.30 7.19
C PRO A 222 -0.55 -19.86 7.18
N THR A 223 -0.15 -20.55 6.12
CA THR A 223 1.23 -21.03 5.97
C THR A 223 2.20 -19.87 5.83
N SER A 224 1.86 -18.81 5.08
CA SER A 224 2.67 -17.59 5.00
C SER A 224 2.89 -16.96 6.38
N GLY A 225 1.86 -16.88 7.21
CA GLY A 225 1.93 -16.30 8.55
C GLY A 225 2.85 -17.11 9.45
N MET A 226 2.62 -18.43 9.49
CA MET A 226 3.48 -19.37 10.21
C MET A 226 4.94 -19.32 9.73
N LEU A 227 5.18 -19.36 8.42
CA LEU A 227 6.53 -19.42 7.86
C LEU A 227 7.35 -18.18 8.18
N TRP A 228 6.77 -16.99 8.04
CA TRP A 228 7.52 -15.77 8.33
C TRP A 228 7.90 -15.71 9.81
N VAL A 229 6.98 -16.03 10.72
CA VAL A 229 7.28 -16.12 12.16
C VAL A 229 8.35 -17.17 12.44
N LEU A 230 8.26 -18.36 11.82
CA LEU A 230 9.24 -19.43 11.99
C LEU A 230 10.64 -19.03 11.52
N GLN A 231 10.74 -18.37 10.36
CA GLN A 231 12.00 -17.88 9.81
C GLN A 231 12.68 -16.87 10.73
N GLU A 232 11.92 -15.90 11.24
CA GLU A 232 12.40 -14.93 12.22
C GLU A 232 12.84 -15.59 13.53
N TRP A 233 12.05 -16.54 14.01
CA TRP A 233 12.33 -17.28 15.24
C TRP A 233 13.60 -18.14 15.10
N LEU A 234 13.78 -18.85 13.98
CA LEU A 234 15.00 -19.63 13.71
C LEU A 234 16.23 -18.73 13.62
N ALA A 235 16.13 -17.59 12.92
CA ALA A 235 17.23 -16.64 12.85
C ALA A 235 17.59 -16.09 14.23
N MET A 236 16.59 -15.80 15.07
CA MET A 236 16.79 -15.35 16.44
C MET A 236 17.48 -16.42 17.29
N LEU A 237 16.95 -17.65 17.29
CA LEU A 237 17.47 -18.80 18.04
C LEU A 237 18.94 -19.07 17.69
N LEU A 238 19.27 -19.12 16.40
CA LEU A 238 20.60 -19.48 15.91
C LEU A 238 21.57 -18.31 15.89
N SER A 239 21.11 -17.08 16.13
CA SER A 239 21.97 -15.90 16.20
C SER A 239 22.71 -15.72 17.52
N PHE A 240 22.27 -16.42 18.58
CA PHE A 240 22.81 -16.28 19.95
C PHE A 240 22.92 -14.81 20.40
N GLY A 241 21.94 -13.97 20.03
CA GLY A 241 21.90 -12.54 20.36
C GLY A 241 22.76 -11.63 19.46
N SER A 242 23.53 -12.18 18.53
CA SER A 242 24.35 -11.38 17.60
C SER A 242 23.53 -10.84 16.44
N ARG A 243 23.38 -9.50 16.38
CA ARG A 243 22.70 -8.81 15.26
C ARG A 243 23.31 -9.12 13.89
N ARG A 244 24.62 -9.31 13.81
CA ARG A 244 25.32 -9.65 12.55
C ARG A 244 24.95 -11.06 12.10
N LEU A 245 24.95 -12.01 13.03
CA LEU A 245 24.63 -13.40 12.75
C LEU A 245 23.14 -13.56 12.39
N TYR A 246 22.24 -12.88 13.11
CA TYR A 246 20.83 -12.82 12.77
C TYR A 246 20.60 -12.39 11.32
N ARG A 247 21.25 -11.28 10.88
CA ARG A 247 21.16 -10.80 9.50
C ARG A 247 21.75 -11.77 8.47
N ALA A 248 22.75 -12.56 8.85
CA ALA A 248 23.34 -13.58 7.98
C ALA A 248 22.49 -14.86 7.89
N ILE A 249 21.81 -15.24 8.97
CA ILE A 249 20.99 -16.46 9.05
C ILE A 249 19.63 -16.26 8.42
N LEU A 250 18.98 -15.12 8.62
CA LEU A 250 17.63 -14.85 8.11
C LEU A 250 17.44 -15.24 6.63
N PRO A 251 18.29 -14.84 5.66
CA PRO A 251 18.13 -15.26 4.28
C PRO A 251 18.33 -16.77 4.05
N LEU A 252 19.07 -17.47 4.90
CA LEU A 252 19.22 -18.94 4.82
C LEU A 252 17.92 -19.66 5.16
N THR A 253 17.11 -19.08 6.04
CA THR A 253 15.80 -19.65 6.41
C THR A 253 14.78 -19.60 5.26
N TRP A 254 15.04 -18.83 4.20
CA TRP A 254 14.19 -18.76 3.01
C TRP A 254 14.18 -20.05 2.19
N VAL A 255 15.04 -21.03 2.50
CA VAL A 255 14.91 -22.40 2.00
C VAL A 255 13.54 -23.02 2.36
N LEU A 256 12.89 -22.51 3.41
CA LEU A 256 11.53 -22.92 3.83
C LEU A 256 10.41 -22.24 3.03
N SER A 257 10.70 -21.15 2.29
CA SER A 257 9.69 -20.37 1.58
C SER A 257 8.82 -21.18 0.59
N PRO A 258 9.28 -22.25 -0.08
CA PRO A 258 8.40 -23.07 -0.93
C PRO A 258 7.18 -23.67 -0.22
N LEU A 259 7.22 -23.86 1.10
CA LEU A 259 6.08 -24.39 1.87
C LEU A 259 4.84 -23.49 1.78
N LYS A 260 5.02 -22.19 1.49
CA LYS A 260 3.91 -21.23 1.36
C LYS A 260 2.91 -21.59 0.27
N VAL A 261 3.27 -22.45 -0.68
CA VAL A 261 2.37 -22.94 -1.74
C VAL A 261 1.15 -23.67 -1.15
N LEU A 262 1.25 -24.21 0.07
CA LEU A 262 0.12 -24.77 0.79
C LEU A 262 -1.02 -23.76 1.00
N ASP A 263 -0.73 -22.45 0.99
CA ASP A 263 -1.75 -21.41 1.05
C ASP A 263 -2.70 -21.45 -0.14
N LEU A 264 -2.30 -21.98 -1.31
CA LEU A 264 -3.24 -22.16 -2.43
C LEU A 264 -4.46 -23.01 -2.05
N LEU A 265 -4.32 -23.88 -1.05
CA LEU A 265 -5.40 -24.69 -0.51
C LEU A 265 -5.90 -24.13 0.81
N LEU A 266 -4.99 -23.82 1.74
CA LEU A 266 -5.35 -23.47 3.12
C LEU A 266 -6.07 -22.13 3.26
N ILE A 267 -5.97 -21.23 2.29
CA ILE A 267 -6.78 -19.99 2.26
C ILE A 267 -8.29 -20.26 2.14
N HIS A 268 -8.68 -21.45 1.68
CA HIS A 268 -10.07 -21.89 1.57
C HIS A 268 -10.55 -22.68 2.77
N HIS A 269 -9.66 -22.99 3.72
CA HIS A 269 -10.01 -23.69 4.94
C HIS A 269 -10.97 -22.82 5.79
N PRO A 270 -12.03 -23.38 6.40
CA PRO A 270 -12.97 -22.61 7.21
C PRO A 270 -12.32 -21.82 8.35
N MET A 271 -11.23 -22.36 8.92
CA MET A 271 -10.46 -21.73 10.00
C MET A 271 -9.24 -20.92 9.51
N ALA A 272 -9.11 -20.65 8.21
CA ALA A 272 -7.93 -19.97 7.65
C ALA A 272 -7.66 -18.61 8.31
N ALA A 273 -8.71 -17.88 8.67
CA ALA A 273 -8.62 -16.57 9.31
C ALA A 273 -7.90 -16.61 10.68
N GLN A 274 -7.94 -17.73 11.38
CA GLN A 274 -7.30 -17.87 12.71
C GLN A 274 -5.78 -17.72 12.65
N ALA A 275 -5.19 -18.11 11.53
CA ALA A 275 -3.75 -18.10 11.35
C ALA A 275 -3.30 -17.33 10.10
N ALA A 276 -4.18 -16.54 9.49
CA ALA A 276 -3.86 -15.80 8.28
C ALA A 276 -2.66 -14.85 8.46
N SER A 277 -1.84 -14.72 7.43
CA SER A 277 -0.80 -13.71 7.39
C SER A 277 -1.39 -12.30 7.22
N GLY A 278 -2.53 -12.17 6.55
CA GLY A 278 -3.19 -10.88 6.38
C GLY A 278 -4.59 -11.00 5.78
N PHE A 279 -5.34 -9.91 5.84
CA PHE A 279 -6.71 -9.81 5.38
C PHE A 279 -6.84 -8.83 4.23
N VAL A 280 -7.80 -9.08 3.34
CA VAL A 280 -8.31 -8.09 2.39
C VAL A 280 -9.74 -7.77 2.73
N ILE A 281 -10.05 -6.47 2.80
CA ILE A 281 -11.40 -5.96 2.94
C ILE A 281 -11.79 -5.16 1.69
N GLU A 282 -12.97 -5.43 1.15
CA GLU A 282 -13.61 -4.61 0.13
C GLU A 282 -14.78 -3.86 0.78
N VAL A 283 -14.80 -2.55 0.64
CA VAL A 283 -15.83 -1.68 1.21
C VAL A 283 -16.39 -0.72 0.18
N GLN A 284 -17.60 -0.22 0.43
CA GLN A 284 -18.28 0.77 -0.39
C GLN A 284 -18.72 1.96 0.45
N LYS A 285 -18.54 3.17 -0.09
CA LYS A 285 -19.09 4.39 0.51
C LYS A 285 -20.60 4.41 0.31
N ARG A 286 -21.34 4.63 1.40
CA ARG A 286 -22.80 4.75 1.37
C ARG A 286 -23.24 5.87 0.40
N PRO A 287 -24.38 5.68 -0.28
CA PRO A 287 -24.96 6.69 -1.18
C PRO A 287 -25.31 8.00 -0.45
#